data_AF-A0A9E3KZD9-F1
#
_entry.id   AF-A0A9E3KZD9-F1
#
_cell.length_a   1.000
_cell.length_b   1.000
_cell.length_c   1.000
_cell.angle_alpha   90.00
_cell.angle_beta   90.00
_cell.angle_gamma   90.00
#
_symmetry.space_group_name_H-M   'P 1'
#
loop_
_entity.id
_entity.type
_entity.pdbx_description
1 polymer ?
#
loop_
_entity_poly.entity_id
_entity_poly.type
_entity_poly.pdbx_seq_one_letter_code
_entity_poly.pdbx_strand_id
1 'polypeptide(L)'
;MEIAVFAIWFLLAVFIAGAADSRGRSAFGWFLISMFLSPLLAVLLLLAFPNLRQERLLIAAAGRYQPHEAFEPDGVYGGIPYRVADDGSIEAIMQGSLIRFRDVDRFTGALQP
;
A
#
# COMPACT_ATOMS: atom_id res chain seq x y z
N MET A 1 -34.46 14.68 -24.16
CA MET A 1 -33.18 15.19 -23.62
C MET A 1 -32.91 14.69 -22.21
N GLU A 2 -33.97 14.43 -21.42
CA GLU A 2 -33.85 13.96 -20.04
C GLU A 2 -33.22 12.57 -19.91
N ILE A 3 -33.53 11.63 -20.82
CA ILE A 3 -32.96 10.26 -20.77
C ILE A 3 -31.43 10.28 -20.84
N ALA A 4 -30.85 11.17 -21.65
CA ALA A 4 -29.40 11.30 -21.76
C ALA A 4 -28.78 11.81 -20.45
N VAL A 5 -29.44 12.75 -19.76
CA VAL A 5 -29.01 13.26 -18.45
C VAL A 5 -29.02 12.15 -17.41
N PHE A 6 -30.10 11.36 -17.34
CA PHE A 6 -30.18 10.23 -16.42
C PHE A 6 -29.16 9.14 -16.72
N ALA A 7 -28.92 8.83 -18.00
CA ALA A 7 -27.92 7.85 -18.40
C ALA A 7 -26.51 8.30 -18.01
N ILE A 8 -26.14 9.56 -18.28
CA ILE A 8 -24.84 10.12 -17.89
C ILE A 8 -24.68 10.11 -16.35
N TRP A 9 -25.72 10.52 -15.63
CA TRP A 9 -25.73 10.51 -14.16
C TRP A 9 -25.50 9.09 -13.60
N PHE A 10 -26.22 8.11 -14.14
CA PHE A 10 -26.08 6.72 -13.75
C PHE A 10 -24.67 6.17 -14.06
N LEU A 11 -24.14 6.46 -15.25
CA LEU A 11 -22.79 6.04 -15.63
C LEU A 11 -21.72 6.66 -14.73
N LEU A 12 -21.87 7.94 -14.36
CA LEU A 12 -20.98 8.59 -13.39
C LEU A 12 -21.06 7.91 -12.02
N ALA A 13 -22.25 7.55 -11.56
CA ALA A 13 -22.43 6.85 -10.29
C ALA A 13 -21.73 5.47 -10.30
N VAL A 14 -21.85 4.72 -11.39
CA VAL A 14 -21.15 3.44 -11.57
C VAL A 14 -19.63 3.63 -11.62
N PHE A 15 -19.15 4.66 -12.32
CA PHE A 15 -17.73 4.98 -12.39
C PHE A 15 -17.14 5.26 -10.99
N ILE A 16 -17.85 6.06 -10.18
CA ILE A 16 -17.44 6.38 -8.81
C ILE A 16 -17.42 5.14 -7.92
N ALA A 17 -18.37 4.23 -8.09
CA ALA A 17 -18.39 2.95 -7.38
C ALA A 17 -17.13 2.12 -7.66
N GLY A 18 -16.72 2.02 -8.93
CA GLY A 18 -15.48 1.35 -9.32
C GLY A 18 -14.23 2.04 -8.78
N ALA A 19 -14.20 3.38 -8.81
CA ALA A 19 -13.11 4.15 -8.23
C ALA A 19 -12.99 3.90 -6.71
N ALA A 20 -14.12 3.80 -6.00
CA ALA A 20 -14.13 3.51 -4.57
C ALA A 20 -13.64 2.09 -4.24
N ASP A 21 -14.00 1.10 -5.05
CA ASP A 21 -13.54 -0.27 -4.91
C ASP A 21 -12.01 -0.38 -5.03
N SER A 22 -11.43 0.32 -6.02
CA SER A 22 -9.96 0.36 -6.20
C SER A 22 -9.21 0.95 -5.00
N ARG A 23 -9.90 1.75 -4.17
CA ARG A 23 -9.38 2.37 -2.94
C ARG A 23 -9.68 1.55 -1.68
N GLY A 24 -10.24 0.35 -1.83
CA GLY A 24 -10.56 -0.55 -0.72
C GLY A 24 -11.83 -0.15 0.05
N ARG A 25 -12.76 0.55 -0.60
CA ARG A 25 -14.07 0.93 -0.02
C ARG A 25 -15.21 0.18 -0.73
N SER A 26 -16.41 0.17 -0.14
CA SER A 26 -17.55 -0.55 -0.70
C SER A 26 -18.10 0.10 -1.97
N ALA A 27 -17.96 -0.56 -3.12
CA ALA A 27 -18.55 -0.11 -4.39
C ALA A 27 -20.04 0.23 -4.26
N PHE A 28 -20.83 -0.67 -3.66
CA PHE A 28 -22.28 -0.49 -3.52
C PHE A 28 -22.65 0.72 -2.64
N GLY A 29 -21.92 0.96 -1.54
CA GLY A 29 -22.15 2.12 -0.70
C GLY A 29 -21.87 3.43 -1.43
N TRP A 30 -20.75 3.50 -2.15
CA TRP A 30 -20.37 4.68 -2.92
C TRP A 30 -21.24 4.92 -4.16
N PHE A 31 -21.75 3.86 -4.78
CA PHE A 31 -22.79 3.96 -5.81
C PHE A 31 -24.02 4.67 -5.27
N LEU A 32 -24.56 4.23 -4.12
CA LEU A 32 -25.74 4.87 -3.51
C LEU A 32 -25.46 6.33 -3.13
N ILE A 33 -24.31 6.62 -2.52
CA ILE A 33 -23.92 8.00 -2.20
C ILE A 33 -23.91 8.86 -3.46
N SER A 34 -23.26 8.40 -4.53
CA SER A 34 -23.19 9.15 -5.79
C SER A 34 -24.55 9.30 -6.49
N MET A 35 -25.41 8.28 -6.42
CA MET A 35 -26.73 8.27 -7.06
C MET A 35 -27.69 9.28 -6.40
N PHE A 36 -27.71 9.32 -5.07
CA PHE A 36 -28.68 10.11 -4.30
C PHE A 36 -28.17 11.50 -3.89
N LEU A 37 -26.87 11.64 -3.58
CA LEU A 37 -26.33 12.91 -3.11
C LEU A 37 -25.91 13.80 -4.28
N SER A 38 -24.98 13.30 -5.09
CA SER A 38 -24.45 13.90 -6.32
C SER A 38 -23.16 13.17 -6.70
N PRO A 39 -22.94 12.81 -7.97
CA PRO A 39 -21.69 12.25 -8.42
C PRO A 39 -20.48 13.16 -8.13
N LEU A 40 -20.65 14.49 -8.26
CA LEU A 40 -19.57 15.45 -7.98
C LEU A 40 -19.18 15.44 -6.50
N LEU A 41 -20.16 15.45 -5.59
CA LEU A 41 -19.88 15.40 -4.15
C LEU A 41 -19.23 14.07 -3.74
N ALA A 42 -19.67 12.96 -4.32
CA ALA A 42 -19.08 11.66 -4.06
C ALA A 42 -17.62 11.58 -4.51
N VAL A 43 -17.26 12.17 -5.66
CA VAL A 43 -15.85 12.26 -6.09
C VAL A 43 -15.03 13.09 -5.12
N LEU A 44 -15.51 14.26 -4.68
CA LEU A 44 -14.79 15.11 -3.73
C LEU A 44 -14.55 14.39 -2.40
N LEU A 45 -15.57 13.70 -1.87
CA LEU A 45 -15.43 12.88 -0.67
C LEU A 45 -14.42 11.73 -0.88
N LEU A 46 -14.46 11.05 -2.02
CA LEU A 46 -13.54 9.97 -2.32
C LEU A 46 -12.07 10.42 -2.43
N LEU A 47 -11.85 11.65 -2.90
CA LEU A 47 -10.53 12.27 -2.98
C LEU A 47 -10.04 12.79 -1.62
N ALA A 48 -10.96 13.28 -0.78
CA ALA A 48 -10.62 13.76 0.57
C ALA A 48 -10.19 12.63 1.51
N PHE A 49 -10.67 11.41 1.27
CA PHE A 49 -10.37 10.26 2.11
C PHE A 49 -9.12 9.47 1.67
N PRO A 50 -8.38 8.87 2.61
CA PRO A 50 -7.22 8.06 2.32
C PRO A 50 -7.58 6.76 1.57
N ASN A 51 -6.59 6.24 0.86
CA ASN A 51 -6.67 4.98 0.14
C ASN A 51 -6.41 3.80 1.09
N LEU A 52 -7.49 3.17 1.56
CA LEU A 52 -7.45 2.07 2.53
C LEU A 52 -6.75 0.83 1.98
N ARG A 53 -6.81 0.61 0.65
CA ARG A 53 -6.10 -0.49 0.00
C ARG A 53 -4.59 -0.31 0.13
N GLN A 54 -4.11 0.91 -0.11
CA GLN A 54 -2.69 1.22 0.03
C GLN A 54 -2.24 1.12 1.49
N GLU A 55 -3.02 1.64 2.44
CA GLU A 55 -2.72 1.48 3.88
C GLU A 55 -2.62 0.01 4.29
N ARG A 56 -3.56 -0.84 3.86
CA ARG A 56 -3.49 -2.28 4.11
C ARG A 56 -2.25 -2.93 3.51
N LEU A 57 -1.86 -2.55 2.30
CA LEU A 57 -0.64 -3.08 1.66
C LEU A 57 0.61 -2.64 2.40
N LEU A 58 0.66 -1.39 2.87
CA LEU A 58 1.75 -0.88 3.68
C LEU A 58 1.82 -1.59 5.02
N ILE A 59 0.68 -1.84 5.69
CA ILE A 59 0.64 -2.62 6.94
C ILE A 59 1.04 -4.08 6.70
N ALA A 60 0.58 -4.70 5.61
CA ALA A 60 0.98 -6.07 5.26
C ALA A 60 2.48 -6.17 4.93
N ALA A 61 3.06 -5.14 4.32
CA ALA A 61 4.50 -5.02 4.11
C ALA A 61 5.25 -4.74 5.42
N ALA A 62 4.68 -3.90 6.30
CA ALA A 62 5.22 -3.58 7.62
C ALA A 62 5.06 -4.71 8.66
N GLY A 63 4.11 -5.63 8.48
CA GLY A 63 4.08 -6.89 9.22
C GLY A 63 5.31 -7.76 8.94
N ARG A 64 6.09 -7.43 7.90
CA ARG A 64 7.43 -7.99 7.63
C ARG A 64 8.57 -7.03 7.99
N TYR A 65 8.25 -5.83 8.49
CA TYR A 65 9.17 -4.76 8.83
C TYR A 65 8.63 -4.00 10.05
N GLN A 66 8.95 -4.45 11.26
CA GLN A 66 8.67 -3.74 12.51
C GLN A 66 9.75 -2.68 12.76
N PRO A 67 9.46 -1.36 12.65
CA PRO A 67 10.41 -0.30 12.91
C PRO A 67 10.55 0.05 14.40
N HIS A 68 9.71 -0.53 15.26
CA HIS A 68 9.64 -0.23 16.69
C HIS A 68 10.39 -1.24 17.57
N GLU A 69 10.73 -2.40 17.03
CA GLU A 69 11.71 -3.27 17.66
C GLU A 69 13.08 -2.67 17.35
N ALA A 70 13.87 -2.45 18.40
CA ALA A 70 15.29 -2.19 18.20
C ALA A 70 15.82 -3.29 17.28
N PHE A 71 16.53 -2.90 16.22
CA PHE A 71 17.13 -3.87 15.32
C PHE A 71 18.09 -4.73 16.12
N GLU A 72 17.67 -5.94 16.47
CA GLU A 72 18.47 -6.93 17.19
C GLU A 72 19.18 -7.78 16.14
N PRO A 73 20.48 -7.59 15.93
CA PRO A 73 21.20 -8.29 14.88
C PRO A 73 21.44 -9.75 15.28
N ASP A 74 21.20 -10.67 14.36
CA ASP A 74 21.64 -12.07 14.49
C ASP A 74 23.17 -12.17 14.38
N GLY A 75 23.80 -11.22 13.69
CA GLY A 75 25.24 -11.14 13.56
C GLY A 75 25.74 -9.87 12.89
N VAL A 76 27.05 -9.79 12.71
CA VAL A 76 27.72 -8.70 12.00
C VAL A 76 28.61 -9.29 10.92
N TYR A 77 28.51 -8.77 9.69
CA TYR A 77 29.33 -9.19 8.56
C TYR A 77 29.90 -7.95 7.86
N GLY A 78 31.23 -7.87 7.71
CA GLY A 78 31.89 -6.70 7.13
C GLY A 78 31.65 -5.39 7.91
N GLY A 79 31.36 -5.47 9.21
CA GLY A 79 30.99 -4.32 10.04
C GLY A 79 29.53 -3.87 9.89
N ILE A 80 28.75 -4.57 9.05
CA ILE A 80 27.32 -4.32 8.85
C ILE A 80 26.50 -5.29 9.70
N PRO A 81 25.66 -4.81 10.63
CA PRO A 81 24.80 -5.68 11.43
C PRO A 81 23.64 -6.17 10.56
N TYR A 82 23.34 -7.47 10.63
CA TYR A 82 22.33 -8.13 9.82
C TYR A 82 21.47 -9.10 10.66
N ARG A 83 20.26 -9.38 10.17
CA ARG A 83 19.37 -10.45 10.66
C ARG A 83 18.84 -11.28 9.51
N VAL A 84 18.53 -12.54 9.77
CA VAL A 84 17.99 -13.51 8.82
C VAL A 84 16.49 -13.64 9.08
N ALA A 85 15.67 -13.30 8.08
CA ALA A 85 14.23 -13.48 8.18
C ALA A 85 13.83 -14.96 7.99
N ASP A 86 12.63 -15.33 8.45
CA ASP A 86 12.09 -16.69 8.35
C ASP A 86 12.01 -17.22 6.90
N ASP A 87 11.95 -16.33 5.91
CA ASP A 87 11.93 -16.67 4.48
C ASP A 87 13.32 -16.82 3.85
N GLY A 88 14.40 -16.74 4.66
CA GLY A 88 15.79 -16.84 4.23
C GLY A 88 16.37 -15.54 3.65
N SER A 89 15.60 -14.45 3.65
CA SER A 89 16.09 -13.13 3.24
C SER A 89 16.94 -12.47 4.35
N ILE A 90 17.86 -11.57 3.96
CA ILE A 90 18.76 -10.89 4.90
C ILE A 90 18.33 -9.43 5.03
N GLU A 91 18.15 -8.95 6.25
CA GLU A 91 17.92 -7.52 6.53
C GLU A 91 19.14 -6.93 7.23
N ALA A 92 19.72 -5.88 6.65
CA ALA A 92 20.99 -5.31 7.09
C ALA A 92 20.94 -3.79 7.15
N ILE A 93 21.58 -3.17 8.14
CA ILE A 93 21.64 -1.70 8.24
C ILE A 93 22.87 -1.19 7.49
N MET A 94 22.66 -0.60 6.31
CA MET A 94 23.71 0.00 5.49
C MET A 94 23.48 1.51 5.39
N GLN A 95 24.51 2.32 5.68
CA GLN A 95 24.43 3.79 5.62
C GLN A 95 23.26 4.37 6.44
N GLY A 96 22.93 3.73 7.58
CA GLY A 96 21.83 4.15 8.45
C GLY A 96 20.42 3.78 7.98
N SER A 97 20.28 3.01 6.89
CA SER A 97 19.00 2.51 6.38
C SER A 97 18.93 0.99 6.41
N LEU A 98 17.76 0.42 6.71
CA LEU A 98 17.58 -1.03 6.61
C LEU A 98 17.38 -1.42 5.14
N ILE A 99 18.22 -2.32 4.65
CA ILE A 99 18.20 -2.88 3.30
C ILE A 99 17.88 -4.38 3.41
N ARG A 100 16.89 -4.84 2.64
CA ARG A 100 16.53 -6.26 2.54
C ARG A 100 17.11 -6.89 1.27
N PHE A 101 17.92 -7.92 1.44
CA PHE A 101 18.48 -8.75 0.39
C PHE A 101 17.69 -10.04 0.29
N ARG A 102 17.49 -10.54 -0.94
CA ARG A 102 16.73 -11.78 -1.19
C ARG A 102 17.36 -13.00 -0.51
N ASP A 103 18.68 -13.05 -0.50
CA ASP A 103 19.49 -14.18 -0.05
C ASP A 103 20.84 -13.68 0.48
N VAL A 104 21.59 -14.59 1.11
CA VAL A 104 22.91 -14.31 1.67
C VAL A 104 23.96 -13.98 0.61
N ASP A 105 23.83 -14.56 -0.59
CA ASP A 105 24.78 -14.35 -1.69
C ASP A 105 24.71 -12.91 -2.21
N ARG A 106 23.51 -12.35 -2.34
CA ARG A 106 23.27 -10.94 -2.70
C ARG A 106 23.80 -9.99 -1.64
N PHE A 107 23.61 -10.32 -0.37
CA PHE A 107 24.11 -9.51 0.74
C PHE A 107 25.64 -9.48 0.77
N THR A 108 26.29 -10.64 0.73
CA THR A 108 27.75 -10.74 0.76
C THR A 108 28.39 -10.17 -0.51
N GLY A 109 27.78 -10.38 -1.68
CA GLY A 109 28.22 -9.79 -2.95
C GLY A 109 28.11 -8.26 -2.98
N ALA A 110 27.15 -7.66 -2.26
CA ALA A 110 27.03 -6.20 -2.16
C ALA A 110 28.11 -5.56 -1.26
N LEU A 111 28.86 -6.36 -0.51
CA LEU A 111 29.93 -5.92 0.39
C LEU A 111 31.33 -6.17 -0.17
N GLN A 112 31.43 -6.94 -1.26
CA GLN A 112 32.68 -7.13 -1.98
C GLN A 112 32.85 -5.95 -2.97
N PRO A 113 34.03 -5.30 -2.99
CA PRO A 113 34.31 -4.19 -3.91
C PRO A 113 34.38 -4.62 -5.38
#